data_AF-A0A2V4NLP9-F1
#
_entry.id   AF-A0A2V4NLP9-F1
#
_cell.length_a   1.000
_cell.length_b   1.000
_cell.length_c   1.000
_cell.angle_alpha   90.00
_cell.angle_beta   90.00
_cell.angle_gamma   90.00
#
_symmetry.space_group_name_H-M   'P 1'
#
loop_
_entity.id
_entity.type
_entity.pdbx_description
1 polymer ?
#
loop_
_entity_poly.entity_id
_entity_poly.type
_entity_poly.pdbx_seq_one_letter_code
_entity_poly.pdbx_strand_id
1 'polypeptide(L)'
;MSLIKLSASALAIAAVSATAASARDQVQVAGSSTVLPYAAIVAEAFGENFDFPTPVVESGGSSAGLKRFCEGVGESTIDVANASRKIKDSEIKACAENGVTDIMEVRIGYDGIVFASDINGNGFEYTPSDWFLALSDKIVVDGQIVANPNKTWADVNPDLPAQNIQAFVPGTKHGTREVFEDKVILKGCEDTGAFEAFLAVAQGDSDKAKKKAAEKACISLRTDGTSVDIDGDYTETLARIESNKDGIGVFGLAFYENNTDKLQVATMSGVAPSTESIASGEYPVSRPLYFYVKSAHLGEVPGLQEYAEFFVSDDMAGPDGPLAEYGLVSDPELEQTQAAVEGGNAM
;
A
#
# COMPACT_ATOMS: atom_id res chain seq x y z
N MET A 1 -24.07 71.92 -42.20
CA MET A 1 -23.69 70.54 -41.84
C MET A 1 -22.30 70.29 -42.40
N SER A 2 -21.27 70.39 -41.56
CA SER A 2 -19.88 70.16 -41.93
C SER A 2 -19.33 69.07 -41.01
N LEU A 3 -18.87 67.98 -41.61
CA LEU A 3 -18.30 66.82 -40.93
C LEU A 3 -16.86 67.14 -40.51
N ILE A 4 -16.63 67.23 -39.21
CA ILE A 4 -15.27 67.29 -38.64
C ILE A 4 -14.73 65.86 -38.59
N LYS A 5 -13.65 65.63 -39.35
CA LYS A 5 -12.79 64.46 -39.26
C LYS A 5 -12.03 64.52 -37.92
N LEU A 6 -12.22 63.52 -37.06
CA LEU A 6 -11.33 63.28 -35.92
C LEU A 6 -10.27 62.26 -36.34
N SER A 7 -9.06 62.78 -36.41
CA SER A 7 -7.82 62.09 -36.71
C SER A 7 -7.46 61.05 -35.66
N ALA A 8 -6.76 60.02 -36.13
CA ALA A 8 -6.13 58.97 -35.36
C ALA A 8 -5.38 59.48 -34.12
N SER A 9 -5.56 58.79 -32.99
CA SER A 9 -4.62 58.81 -31.87
C SER A 9 -4.66 57.47 -31.13
N ALA A 10 -3.48 56.85 -31.09
CA ALA A 10 -2.99 55.87 -30.13
C ALA A 10 -3.64 54.47 -30.09
N LEU A 11 -3.14 53.62 -30.99
CA LEU A 11 -2.77 52.24 -30.63
C LEU A 11 -1.94 52.20 -29.33
N ALA A 12 -2.01 51.05 -28.65
CA ALA A 12 -1.04 50.50 -27.70
C ALA A 12 -1.26 50.77 -26.20
N ILE A 13 -2.36 50.27 -25.63
CA ILE A 13 -2.36 49.60 -24.32
C ILE A 13 -3.35 48.43 -24.38
N ALA A 14 -3.08 47.45 -25.23
CA ALA A 14 -3.51 46.08 -24.95
C ALA A 14 -2.26 45.37 -24.40
N ALA A 15 -1.85 45.79 -23.20
CA ALA A 15 -0.88 45.04 -22.44
C ALA A 15 -1.49 43.65 -22.24
N VAL A 16 -0.81 42.69 -22.84
CA VAL A 16 -1.04 41.27 -22.77
C VAL A 16 -1.23 40.89 -21.29
N SER A 17 -2.47 40.80 -20.84
CA SER A 17 -2.83 39.94 -19.71
C SER A 17 -2.82 38.49 -20.19
N ALA A 18 -1.69 38.04 -20.74
CA ALA A 18 -1.35 36.65 -20.57
C ALA A 18 -1.02 36.54 -19.09
N THR A 19 -2.02 36.18 -18.29
CA THR A 19 -1.73 35.39 -17.11
C THR A 19 -0.93 34.20 -17.64
N ALA A 20 0.41 34.29 -17.55
CA ALA A 20 1.21 33.10 -17.49
C ALA A 20 0.52 32.27 -16.39
N ALA A 21 -0.09 31.16 -16.78
CA ALA A 21 -0.42 30.14 -15.81
C ALA A 21 0.94 29.82 -15.17
N SER A 22 1.12 30.23 -13.92
CA SER A 22 2.27 29.78 -13.16
C SER A 22 2.05 28.29 -12.99
N ALA A 23 2.88 27.50 -13.66
CA ALA A 23 3.02 26.09 -13.33
C ALA A 23 3.15 25.99 -11.81
N ARG A 24 2.46 25.04 -11.21
CA ARG A 24 2.55 24.86 -9.77
C ARG A 24 4.00 24.49 -9.40
N ASP A 25 4.52 25.09 -8.35
CA ASP A 25 5.93 24.92 -7.95
C ASP A 25 6.18 23.68 -7.07
N GLN A 26 5.17 22.82 -6.86
CA GLN A 26 5.23 21.74 -5.87
C GLN A 26 4.66 20.44 -6.43
N VAL A 27 5.44 19.37 -6.31
CA VAL A 27 5.04 18.00 -6.66
C VAL A 27 3.83 17.58 -5.81
N GLN A 28 2.79 17.06 -6.48
CA GLN A 28 1.59 16.52 -5.84
C GLN A 28 1.50 15.02 -6.06
N VAL A 29 1.45 14.28 -4.96
CA VAL A 29 1.40 12.82 -4.92
C VAL A 29 0.09 12.40 -4.26
N ALA A 30 -0.62 11.43 -4.82
CA ALA A 30 -1.75 10.82 -4.13
C ALA A 30 -1.88 9.32 -4.41
N GLY A 31 -2.42 8.57 -3.45
CA GLY A 31 -2.85 7.19 -3.70
C GLY A 31 -2.76 6.26 -2.50
N SER A 32 -2.05 5.15 -2.67
CA SER A 32 -2.01 4.04 -1.72
C SER A 32 -1.69 4.49 -0.29
N SER A 33 -2.57 4.09 0.65
CA SER A 33 -2.36 4.18 2.09
C SER A 33 -1.12 3.42 2.56
N THR A 34 -0.71 2.39 1.81
CA THR A 34 0.46 1.58 2.12
C THR A 34 1.75 2.24 1.66
N VAL A 35 1.73 2.89 0.51
CA VAL A 35 2.91 3.60 0.00
C VAL A 35 3.07 4.96 0.69
N LEU A 36 2.01 5.50 1.31
CA LEU A 36 2.00 6.79 1.98
C LEU A 36 3.18 7.00 2.96
N PRO A 37 3.47 6.10 3.91
CA PRO A 37 4.56 6.35 4.86
C PRO A 37 5.93 6.44 4.16
N TYR A 38 6.19 5.55 3.19
CA TYR A 38 7.42 5.58 2.39
C TYR A 38 7.53 6.89 1.59
N ALA A 39 6.46 7.29 0.91
CA ALA A 39 6.45 8.53 0.14
C ALA A 39 6.57 9.78 1.01
N ALA A 40 6.06 9.75 2.25
CA ALA A 40 6.23 10.83 3.22
C ALA A 40 7.68 10.94 3.69
N ILE A 41 8.34 9.83 4.01
CA ILE A 41 9.77 9.78 4.35
C ILE A 41 10.60 10.38 3.21
N VAL A 42 10.34 9.98 1.96
CA VAL A 42 11.05 10.55 0.80
C VAL A 42 10.72 12.03 0.60
N ALA A 43 9.47 12.44 0.74
CA ALA A 43 9.08 13.84 0.56
C ALA A 43 9.76 14.76 1.58
N GLU A 44 9.79 14.37 2.85
CA GLU A 44 10.47 15.11 3.92
C GLU A 44 11.98 15.19 3.65
N ALA A 45 12.63 14.06 3.40
CA ALA A 45 14.05 14.03 3.08
C ALA A 45 14.37 14.85 1.81
N PHE A 46 13.51 14.81 0.78
CA PHE A 46 13.67 15.60 -0.43
C PHE A 46 13.62 17.11 -0.15
N GLY A 47 12.66 17.56 0.64
CA GLY A 47 12.55 18.97 1.03
C GLY A 47 13.71 19.47 1.91
N GLU A 48 14.42 18.56 2.59
CA GLU A 48 15.63 18.89 3.36
C GLU A 48 16.91 18.90 2.52
N ASN A 49 16.95 18.16 1.42
CA ASN A 49 18.17 17.93 0.63
C ASN A 49 18.19 18.67 -0.72
N PHE A 50 17.06 19.19 -1.20
CA PHE A 50 16.95 19.88 -2.48
C PHE A 50 16.36 21.28 -2.34
N ASP A 51 16.65 22.16 -3.31
CA ASP A 51 16.11 23.54 -3.37
C ASP A 51 14.74 23.57 -4.06
N PHE A 52 13.86 22.65 -3.68
CA PHE A 52 12.48 22.52 -4.16
C PHE A 52 11.51 22.43 -2.98
N PRO A 53 10.25 22.88 -3.13
CA PRO A 53 9.24 22.67 -2.10
C PRO A 53 9.02 21.18 -1.80
N THR A 54 8.87 20.85 -0.51
CA THR A 54 8.50 19.49 -0.04
C THR A 54 7.27 18.98 -0.80
N PRO A 55 7.32 17.80 -1.44
CA PRO A 55 6.15 17.21 -2.11
C PRO A 55 4.95 17.05 -1.17
N VAL A 56 3.74 17.29 -1.68
CA VAL A 56 2.50 17.03 -0.93
C VAL A 56 2.07 15.60 -1.20
N VAL A 57 1.96 14.80 -0.15
CA VAL A 57 1.59 13.38 -0.26
C VAL A 57 0.24 13.14 0.40
N GLU A 58 -0.75 12.72 -0.40
CA GLU A 58 -2.10 12.43 0.06
C GLU A 58 -2.45 10.94 0.00
N SER A 59 -3.15 10.46 1.03
CA SER A 59 -3.73 9.11 1.06
C SER A 59 -5.09 9.07 0.37
N GLY A 60 -5.48 7.91 -0.13
CA GLY A 60 -6.81 7.67 -0.71
C GLY A 60 -7.05 6.26 -1.26
N GLY A 61 -6.02 5.42 -1.26
CA GLY A 61 -6.02 4.07 -1.84
C GLY A 61 -5.59 4.08 -3.32
N SER A 62 -4.94 2.99 -3.75
CA SER A 62 -4.31 2.87 -5.08
C SER A 62 -5.27 3.20 -6.22
N SER A 63 -6.49 2.65 -6.19
CA SER A 63 -7.49 2.87 -7.26
C SER A 63 -8.01 4.31 -7.31
N ALA A 64 -8.14 4.98 -6.16
CA ALA A 64 -8.60 6.38 -6.13
C ALA A 64 -7.49 7.34 -6.55
N GLY A 65 -6.24 7.09 -6.13
CA GLY A 65 -5.06 7.81 -6.58
C GLY A 65 -4.86 7.70 -8.08
N LEU A 66 -4.86 6.47 -8.62
CA LEU A 66 -4.75 6.23 -10.07
C LEU A 66 -5.90 6.89 -10.85
N LYS A 67 -7.12 6.90 -10.31
CA LYS A 67 -8.23 7.63 -10.93
C LYS A 67 -7.93 9.13 -11.01
N ARG A 68 -7.48 9.76 -9.92
CA ARG A 68 -7.09 11.19 -9.89
C ARG A 68 -5.94 11.49 -10.83
N PHE A 69 -4.95 10.60 -10.90
CA PHE A 69 -3.82 10.69 -11.81
C PHE A 69 -4.25 10.70 -13.28
N CYS A 70 -5.23 9.87 -13.63
CA CYS A 70 -5.81 9.77 -14.97
C CYS A 70 -6.77 10.92 -15.34
N GLU A 71 -6.99 11.95 -14.51
CA GLU A 71 -7.94 13.04 -14.82
C GLU A 71 -7.43 14.03 -15.89
N GLY A 72 -6.17 13.90 -16.33
CA GLY A 72 -5.58 14.67 -17.42
C GLY A 72 -4.13 15.08 -17.15
N VAL A 73 -3.58 15.91 -18.04
CA VAL A 73 -2.20 16.44 -17.94
C VAL A 73 -2.13 17.89 -17.44
N GLY A 74 -3.27 18.51 -17.12
CA GLY A 74 -3.31 19.90 -16.67
C GLY A 74 -2.72 20.11 -15.26
N GLU A 75 -2.33 21.34 -14.95
CA GLU A 75 -1.72 21.75 -13.68
C GLU A 75 -2.58 21.44 -12.43
N SER A 76 -3.89 21.26 -12.59
CA SER A 76 -4.81 20.88 -11.50
C SER A 76 -4.80 19.38 -11.17
N THR A 77 -4.04 18.56 -11.90
CA THR A 77 -4.01 17.09 -11.74
C THR A 77 -2.71 16.65 -11.05
N ILE A 78 -2.75 15.62 -10.22
CA ILE A 78 -1.54 15.13 -9.50
C ILE A 78 -0.44 14.68 -10.47
N ASP A 79 0.82 14.75 -10.03
CA ASP A 79 2.00 14.35 -10.82
C ASP A 79 2.31 12.86 -10.66
N VAL A 80 2.10 12.36 -9.43
CA VAL A 80 2.50 11.01 -9.04
C VAL A 80 1.32 10.26 -8.41
N ALA A 81 1.10 9.02 -8.85
CA ALA A 81 0.15 8.10 -8.23
C ALA A 81 0.88 7.02 -7.44
N ASN A 82 0.69 7.00 -6.13
CA ASN A 82 1.18 5.90 -5.28
C ASN A 82 0.27 4.67 -5.40
N ALA A 83 0.84 3.47 -5.54
CA ALA A 83 0.06 2.24 -5.68
C ALA A 83 0.69 1.02 -5.02
N SER A 84 -0.13 0.23 -4.35
CA SER A 84 0.23 -1.08 -3.78
C SER A 84 -0.04 -2.26 -4.73
N ARG A 85 -0.13 -1.98 -6.03
CA ARG A 85 -0.34 -2.95 -7.10
C ARG A 85 0.02 -2.31 -8.44
N LYS A 86 0.24 -3.14 -9.46
CA LYS A 86 0.35 -2.66 -10.83
C LYS A 86 -0.93 -1.92 -11.27
N ILE A 87 -0.77 -0.87 -12.07
CA ILE A 87 -1.88 -0.20 -12.77
C ILE A 87 -2.54 -1.20 -13.71
N LYS A 88 -3.88 -1.21 -13.78
CA LYS A 88 -4.62 -2.15 -14.63
C LYS A 88 -4.70 -1.64 -16.06
N ASP A 89 -4.80 -2.54 -17.04
CA ASP A 89 -5.04 -2.17 -18.45
C ASP A 89 -6.27 -1.27 -18.62
N SER A 90 -7.33 -1.51 -17.85
CA SER A 90 -8.53 -0.67 -17.85
C SER A 90 -8.27 0.74 -17.33
N GLU A 91 -7.34 0.90 -16.37
CA GLU A 91 -6.93 2.19 -15.82
C GLU A 91 -6.00 2.92 -16.78
N ILE A 92 -5.03 2.22 -17.41
CA ILE A 92 -4.20 2.76 -18.49
C ILE A 92 -5.08 3.29 -19.63
N LYS A 93 -6.08 2.52 -20.06
CA LYS A 93 -7.04 2.95 -21.09
C LYS A 93 -7.80 4.20 -20.67
N ALA A 94 -8.28 4.26 -19.42
CA ALA A 94 -8.97 5.44 -18.90
C ALA A 94 -8.06 6.67 -18.81
N CYS A 95 -6.78 6.48 -18.46
CA CYS A 95 -5.75 7.51 -18.53
C CYS A 95 -5.58 8.05 -19.95
N ALA A 96 -5.43 7.16 -20.94
CA ALA A 96 -5.26 7.54 -22.35
C ALA A 96 -6.47 8.29 -22.91
N GLU A 97 -7.70 7.92 -22.54
CA GLU A 97 -8.93 8.64 -22.90
C GLU A 97 -8.95 10.10 -22.39
N ASN A 98 -8.19 10.41 -21.34
CA ASN A 98 -8.03 11.75 -20.77
C ASN A 98 -6.68 12.41 -21.12
N GLY A 99 -5.93 11.85 -22.08
CA GLY A 99 -4.67 12.41 -22.57
C GLY A 99 -3.42 12.04 -21.78
N VAL A 100 -3.55 11.26 -20.70
CA VAL A 100 -2.42 10.68 -19.96
C VAL A 100 -1.97 9.43 -20.69
N THR A 101 -1.08 9.59 -21.67
CA THR A 101 -0.66 8.51 -22.60
C THR A 101 0.74 7.98 -22.35
N ASP A 102 1.56 8.74 -21.63
CA ASP A 102 2.91 8.38 -21.23
C ASP A 102 3.00 8.39 -19.69
N ILE A 103 3.23 7.20 -19.13
CA ILE A 103 3.19 6.91 -17.71
C ILE A 103 4.48 6.16 -17.38
N MET A 104 5.33 6.76 -16.57
CA MET A 104 6.50 6.09 -16.02
C MET A 104 6.08 5.25 -14.80
N GLU A 105 6.11 3.92 -14.94
CA GLU A 105 5.90 2.97 -13.84
C GLU A 105 7.22 2.76 -13.08
N VAL A 106 7.20 2.98 -11.77
CA VAL A 106 8.38 2.82 -10.91
C VAL A 106 8.04 1.86 -9.78
N ARG A 107 8.71 0.71 -9.73
CA ARG A 107 8.61 -0.22 -8.59
C ARG A 107 9.62 0.21 -7.53
N ILE A 108 9.15 0.48 -6.32
CA ILE A 108 10.01 0.93 -5.23
C ILE A 108 10.56 -0.22 -4.39
N GLY A 109 9.90 -1.38 -4.46
CA GLY A 109 10.24 -2.55 -3.66
C GLY A 109 8.99 -3.37 -3.34
N TYR A 110 9.06 -4.11 -2.26
CA TYR A 110 8.03 -5.04 -1.84
C TYR A 110 7.64 -4.77 -0.39
N ASP A 111 6.34 -4.90 -0.13
CA ASP A 111 5.80 -5.05 1.21
C ASP A 111 5.72 -6.54 1.52
N GLY A 112 6.27 -6.97 2.65
CA GLY A 112 6.32 -8.37 3.06
C GLY A 112 5.85 -8.51 4.50
N ILE A 113 4.73 -9.19 4.72
CA ILE A 113 4.11 -9.28 6.04
C ILE A 113 4.33 -10.65 6.65
N VAL A 114 4.83 -10.65 7.87
CA VAL A 114 5.25 -11.86 8.59
C VAL A 114 4.50 -12.02 9.90
N PHE A 115 4.48 -13.25 10.39
CA PHE A 115 3.78 -13.65 11.61
C PHE A 115 4.81 -14.15 12.59
N ALA A 116 5.07 -13.39 13.65
CA ALA A 116 6.16 -13.67 14.56
C ALA A 116 5.64 -13.88 15.99
N SER A 117 6.27 -14.82 16.68
CA SER A 117 6.02 -15.17 18.08
C SER A 117 7.30 -15.01 18.90
N ASP A 118 7.19 -15.11 20.22
CA ASP A 118 8.37 -15.13 21.10
C ASP A 118 9.35 -16.23 20.64
N ILE A 119 10.65 -15.94 20.63
CA ILE A 119 11.69 -16.88 20.19
C ILE A 119 11.70 -18.22 20.96
N ASN A 120 11.17 -18.25 22.18
CA ASN A 120 11.06 -19.46 23.00
C ASN A 120 9.64 -20.05 22.99
N GLY A 121 8.73 -19.48 22.20
CA GLY A 121 7.36 -19.95 22.03
C GLY A 121 7.24 -21.16 21.09
N ASN A 122 6.01 -21.56 20.79
CA ASN A 122 5.75 -22.58 19.79
C ASN A 122 6.06 -22.06 18.37
N GLY A 123 6.55 -22.96 17.51
CA GLY A 123 6.63 -22.73 16.07
C GLY A 123 5.30 -22.99 15.38
N PHE A 124 5.07 -22.31 14.25
CA PHE A 124 3.84 -22.43 13.48
C PHE A 124 4.12 -22.50 11.97
N GLU A 125 3.30 -23.30 11.29
CA GLU A 125 3.25 -23.39 9.83
C GLU A 125 1.84 -22.98 9.39
N TYR A 126 1.62 -21.70 9.15
CA TYR A 126 0.28 -21.18 8.88
C TYR A 126 -0.11 -21.29 7.41
N THR A 127 -1.40 -21.26 7.18
CA THR A 127 -2.07 -20.96 5.90
C THR A 127 -2.99 -19.75 6.08
N PRO A 128 -3.43 -19.09 4.99
CA PRO A 128 -4.48 -18.07 5.07
C PRO A 128 -5.77 -18.57 5.74
N SER A 129 -6.13 -19.84 5.50
CA SER A 129 -7.30 -20.48 6.13
C SER A 129 -7.20 -20.51 7.65
N ASP A 130 -6.02 -20.80 8.21
CA ASP A 130 -5.83 -20.83 9.66
C ASP A 130 -6.12 -19.46 10.29
N TRP A 131 -5.60 -18.38 9.69
CA TRP A 131 -5.82 -17.02 10.19
C TRP A 131 -7.28 -16.55 10.05
N PHE A 132 -7.94 -16.86 8.93
CA PHE A 132 -9.36 -16.57 8.77
C PHE A 132 -10.21 -17.30 9.83
N LEU A 133 -9.98 -18.61 10.01
CA LEU A 133 -10.69 -19.43 10.99
C LEU A 133 -10.37 -19.04 12.43
N ALA A 134 -9.20 -18.47 12.70
CA ALA A 134 -8.82 -17.96 14.02
C ALA A 134 -9.50 -16.62 14.34
N LEU A 135 -9.49 -15.67 13.40
CA LEU A 135 -9.72 -14.26 13.71
C LEU A 135 -10.96 -13.63 13.11
N SER A 136 -11.58 -14.17 12.06
CA SER A 136 -12.83 -13.62 11.57
C SER A 136 -13.91 -13.69 12.66
N ASP A 137 -14.77 -12.69 12.79
CA ASP A 137 -15.83 -12.65 13.81
C ASP A 137 -16.87 -13.76 13.59
N LYS A 138 -16.98 -14.22 12.35
CA LYS A 138 -17.89 -15.27 11.91
C LYS A 138 -17.18 -16.19 10.95
N ILE A 139 -17.49 -17.48 11.08
CA ILE A 139 -16.99 -18.53 10.19
C ILE A 139 -18.13 -19.47 9.82
N VAL A 140 -17.89 -20.35 8.85
CA VAL A 140 -18.84 -21.40 8.49
C VAL A 140 -18.52 -22.67 9.27
N VAL A 141 -19.47 -23.14 10.07
CA VAL A 141 -19.41 -24.44 10.77
C VAL A 141 -20.66 -25.23 10.38
N ASP A 142 -20.47 -26.47 9.91
CA ASP A 142 -21.55 -27.34 9.44
C ASP A 142 -22.50 -26.67 8.43
N GLY A 143 -21.93 -25.84 7.55
CA GLY A 143 -22.67 -25.10 6.51
C GLY A 143 -23.44 -23.87 7.01
N GLN A 144 -23.27 -23.48 8.27
CA GLN A 144 -23.93 -22.30 8.85
C GLN A 144 -22.91 -21.23 9.23
N ILE A 145 -23.24 -19.97 8.95
CA ILE A 145 -22.46 -18.83 9.43
C ILE A 145 -22.75 -18.65 10.92
N VAL A 146 -21.73 -18.84 11.76
CA VAL A 146 -21.81 -18.73 13.22
C VAL A 146 -20.76 -17.76 13.73
N ALA A 147 -20.94 -17.24 14.96
CA ALA A 147 -19.88 -16.52 15.64
C ALA A 147 -18.68 -17.45 15.86
N ASN A 148 -17.46 -16.94 15.70
CA ASN A 148 -16.26 -17.77 15.72
C ASN A 148 -16.07 -18.48 17.07
N PRO A 149 -16.14 -19.82 17.11
CA PRO A 149 -16.06 -20.58 18.35
C PRO A 149 -14.62 -20.88 18.77
N ASN A 150 -13.65 -20.76 17.86
CA ASN A 150 -12.28 -21.22 18.06
C ASN A 150 -11.57 -20.40 19.15
N LYS A 151 -10.87 -21.06 20.07
CA LYS A 151 -10.14 -20.42 21.17
C LYS A 151 -8.66 -20.78 21.17
N THR A 152 -8.30 -21.93 20.62
CA THR A 152 -6.92 -22.41 20.48
C THR A 152 -6.57 -22.65 19.01
N TRP A 153 -5.27 -22.66 18.69
CA TRP A 153 -4.82 -22.97 17.33
C TRP A 153 -5.16 -24.42 16.93
N ALA A 154 -5.23 -25.35 17.89
CA ALA A 154 -5.71 -26.71 17.63
C ALA A 154 -7.21 -26.80 17.30
N ASP A 155 -8.04 -25.84 17.74
CA ASP A 155 -9.45 -25.76 17.31
C ASP A 155 -9.57 -25.37 15.83
N VAL A 156 -8.60 -24.59 15.35
CA VAL A 156 -8.51 -24.10 13.96
C VAL A 156 -7.96 -25.18 13.04
N ASN A 157 -6.84 -25.78 13.44
CA ASN A 157 -6.14 -26.79 12.69
C ASN A 157 -5.45 -27.76 13.68
N PRO A 158 -5.82 -29.06 13.68
CA PRO A 158 -5.35 -30.02 14.68
C PRO A 158 -3.84 -30.30 14.63
N ASP A 159 -3.15 -29.91 13.55
CA ASP A 159 -1.69 -30.03 13.43
C ASP A 159 -0.96 -28.87 14.13
N LEU A 160 -1.68 -27.79 14.50
CA LEU A 160 -1.12 -26.66 15.24
C LEU A 160 -1.14 -26.90 16.77
N PRO A 161 -0.27 -26.21 17.52
CA PRO A 161 -0.23 -26.31 18.98
C PRO A 161 -1.59 -26.02 19.65
N ALA A 162 -1.90 -26.72 20.75
CA ALA A 162 -3.05 -26.42 21.61
C ALA A 162 -2.83 -25.17 22.50
N GLN A 163 -2.31 -24.10 21.90
CA GLN A 163 -2.06 -22.79 22.51
C GLN A 163 -3.28 -21.90 22.31
N ASN A 164 -3.57 -21.02 23.29
CA ASN A 164 -4.61 -20.02 23.12
C ASN A 164 -4.29 -19.08 21.96
N ILE A 165 -5.31 -18.68 21.21
CA ILE A 165 -5.15 -17.67 20.17
C ILE A 165 -5.06 -16.31 20.85
N GLN A 166 -3.91 -15.65 20.69
CA GLN A 166 -3.73 -14.23 20.98
C GLN A 166 -3.01 -13.59 19.80
N ALA A 167 -3.73 -12.82 18.99
CA ALA A 167 -3.17 -12.08 17.86
C ALA A 167 -3.08 -10.58 18.16
N PHE A 168 -1.93 -9.99 17.85
CA PHE A 168 -1.70 -8.56 17.85
C PHE A 168 -1.59 -8.09 16.39
N VAL A 169 -2.67 -7.54 15.87
CA VAL A 169 -2.79 -7.15 14.46
C VAL A 169 -2.66 -5.64 14.33
N PRO A 170 -2.12 -5.09 13.23
CA PRO A 170 -2.03 -3.66 13.06
C PRO A 170 -3.42 -3.04 12.96
N GLY A 171 -3.57 -1.85 13.52
CA GLY A 171 -4.80 -1.10 13.47
C GLY A 171 -5.19 -0.69 12.05
N THR A 172 -6.45 -0.28 11.88
CA THR A 172 -7.04 0.09 10.57
C THR A 172 -6.35 1.22 9.81
N LYS A 173 -5.44 1.95 10.46
CA LYS A 173 -4.65 3.03 9.84
C LYS A 173 -3.25 2.58 9.38
N HIS A 174 -2.88 1.32 9.58
CA HIS A 174 -1.57 0.80 9.26
C HIS A 174 -1.53 0.17 7.85
N GLY A 175 -0.49 0.44 7.05
CA GLY A 175 -0.36 -0.11 5.69
C GLY A 175 -0.40 -1.64 5.64
N THR A 176 0.24 -2.30 6.60
CA THR A 176 0.20 -3.75 6.83
C THR A 176 -1.21 -4.31 7.03
N ARG A 177 -2.14 -3.54 7.59
CA ARG A 177 -3.50 -4.00 7.84
C ARG A 177 -4.20 -4.37 6.54
N GLU A 178 -4.01 -3.57 5.48
CA GLU A 178 -4.56 -3.83 4.16
C GLU A 178 -4.04 -5.16 3.59
N VAL A 179 -2.73 -5.42 3.68
CA VAL A 179 -2.16 -6.70 3.19
C VAL A 179 -2.70 -7.87 4.01
N PHE A 180 -2.73 -7.72 5.33
CA PHE A 180 -3.23 -8.76 6.22
C PHE A 180 -4.70 -9.10 5.92
N GLU A 181 -5.55 -8.09 5.74
CA GLU A 181 -6.95 -8.31 5.38
C GLU A 181 -7.08 -8.96 4.00
N ASP A 182 -6.39 -8.45 2.96
CA ASP A 182 -6.58 -8.90 1.59
C ASP A 182 -5.89 -10.24 1.29
N LYS A 183 -4.62 -10.38 1.66
CA LYS A 183 -3.77 -11.54 1.31
C LYS A 183 -3.92 -12.71 2.27
N VAL A 184 -4.50 -12.49 3.45
CA VAL A 184 -4.55 -13.50 4.52
C VAL A 184 -6.00 -13.78 4.91
N ILE A 185 -6.71 -12.79 5.45
CA ILE A 185 -8.06 -13.03 5.97
C ILE A 185 -9.07 -13.27 4.85
N LEU A 186 -9.09 -12.42 3.83
CA LEU A 186 -9.97 -12.59 2.67
C LEU A 186 -9.58 -13.85 1.88
N LYS A 187 -8.28 -14.07 1.67
CA LYS A 187 -7.79 -15.28 1.01
C LYS A 187 -8.20 -16.56 1.77
N GLY A 188 -8.07 -16.57 3.10
CA GLY A 188 -8.54 -17.66 3.94
C GLY A 188 -10.07 -17.85 3.88
N CYS A 189 -10.82 -16.77 3.79
CA CYS A 189 -12.27 -16.81 3.60
C CYS A 189 -12.66 -17.46 2.27
N GLU A 190 -11.91 -17.17 1.19
CA GLU A 190 -12.08 -17.79 -0.12
C GLU A 190 -11.70 -19.29 -0.08
N ASP A 191 -10.53 -19.61 0.50
CA ASP A 191 -9.99 -20.98 0.56
C ASP A 191 -10.86 -21.93 1.39
N THR A 192 -11.52 -21.42 2.43
CA THR A 192 -12.47 -22.19 3.24
C THR A 192 -13.87 -22.31 2.63
N GLY A 193 -14.13 -21.60 1.51
CA GLY A 193 -15.47 -21.51 0.91
C GLY A 193 -16.45 -20.61 1.68
N ALA A 194 -16.01 -19.96 2.75
CA ALA A 194 -16.84 -19.05 3.55
C ALA A 194 -17.27 -17.81 2.75
N PHE A 195 -16.46 -17.37 1.79
CA PHE A 195 -16.80 -16.25 0.92
C PHE A 195 -18.14 -16.46 0.20
N GLU A 196 -18.39 -17.66 -0.34
CA GLU A 196 -19.63 -18.00 -1.03
C GLU A 196 -20.84 -17.98 -0.07
N ALA A 197 -20.66 -18.44 1.17
CA ALA A 197 -21.70 -18.38 2.18
C ALA A 197 -22.05 -16.92 2.54
N PHE A 198 -21.04 -16.06 2.72
CA PHE A 198 -21.26 -14.64 2.96
C PHE A 198 -21.90 -13.94 1.77
N LEU A 199 -21.47 -14.25 0.55
CA LEU A 199 -22.04 -13.70 -0.67
C LEU A 199 -23.51 -14.07 -0.85
N ALA A 200 -23.89 -15.30 -0.51
CA ALA A 200 -25.27 -15.77 -0.59
C ALA A 200 -26.25 -14.99 0.31
N VAL A 201 -25.75 -14.42 1.42
CA VAL A 201 -26.55 -13.63 2.37
C VAL A 201 -26.28 -12.13 2.28
N ALA A 202 -25.32 -11.70 1.46
CA ALA A 202 -24.91 -10.31 1.33
C ALA A 202 -26.02 -9.44 0.73
N GLN A 203 -26.21 -8.26 1.32
CA GLN A 203 -27.16 -7.26 0.83
C GLN A 203 -26.42 -6.17 0.05
N GLY A 204 -27.04 -5.69 -1.04
CA GLY A 204 -26.48 -4.65 -1.89
C GLY A 204 -27.38 -4.35 -3.09
N ASP A 205 -27.33 -3.11 -3.59
CA ASP A 205 -28.10 -2.62 -4.73
C ASP A 205 -27.59 -3.14 -6.09
N SER A 206 -26.44 -3.81 -6.09
CA SER A 206 -25.74 -4.32 -7.26
C SER A 206 -24.88 -5.53 -6.85
N ASP A 207 -24.51 -6.37 -7.82
CA ASP A 207 -23.60 -7.50 -7.55
C ASP A 207 -22.25 -7.04 -7.01
N LYS A 208 -21.77 -5.88 -7.47
CA LYS A 208 -20.57 -5.23 -6.94
C LYS A 208 -20.73 -4.84 -5.47
N ALA A 209 -21.88 -4.28 -5.09
CA ALA A 209 -22.15 -3.92 -3.69
C ALA A 209 -22.27 -5.17 -2.80
N LYS A 210 -22.91 -6.24 -3.28
CA LYS A 210 -22.98 -7.52 -2.56
C LYS A 210 -21.60 -8.14 -2.38
N LYS A 211 -20.77 -8.17 -3.43
CA LYS A 211 -19.40 -8.67 -3.35
C LYS A 211 -18.60 -7.89 -2.29
N LYS A 212 -18.65 -6.56 -2.32
CA LYS A 212 -17.99 -5.71 -1.32
C LYS A 212 -18.52 -5.96 0.11
N ALA A 213 -19.81 -6.22 0.25
CA ALA A 213 -20.39 -6.56 1.55
C ALA A 213 -19.90 -7.94 2.06
N ALA A 214 -19.74 -8.93 1.17
CA ALA A 214 -19.17 -10.23 1.50
C ALA A 214 -17.67 -10.14 1.85
N GLU A 215 -16.88 -9.41 1.05
CA GLU A 215 -15.47 -9.11 1.35
C GLU A 215 -15.34 -8.47 2.74
N LYS A 216 -16.18 -7.46 3.04
CA LYS A 216 -16.23 -6.81 4.36
C LYS A 216 -16.61 -7.78 5.48
N ALA A 217 -17.51 -8.73 5.23
CA ALA A 217 -17.88 -9.74 6.22
C ALA A 217 -16.73 -10.70 6.51
N CYS A 218 -16.00 -11.14 5.48
CA CYS A 218 -14.81 -11.99 5.65
C CYS A 218 -13.75 -11.34 6.54
N ILE A 219 -13.41 -10.07 6.27
CA ILE A 219 -12.32 -9.36 6.94
C ILE A 219 -12.72 -8.72 8.28
N SER A 220 -13.97 -8.89 8.70
CA SER A 220 -14.43 -8.44 10.03
C SER A 220 -13.77 -9.29 11.11
N LEU A 221 -12.87 -8.71 11.88
CA LEU A 221 -12.15 -9.43 12.94
C LEU A 221 -12.95 -9.46 14.24
N ARG A 222 -12.84 -10.56 14.98
CA ARG A 222 -13.43 -10.73 16.31
C ARG A 222 -12.91 -9.69 17.30
N THR A 223 -13.81 -9.20 18.17
CA THR A 223 -13.51 -8.19 19.19
C THR A 223 -13.63 -8.73 20.62
N ASP A 224 -13.46 -10.04 20.81
CA ASP A 224 -13.60 -10.73 22.10
C ASP A 224 -12.28 -10.86 22.88
N GLY A 225 -11.24 -10.13 22.46
CA GLY A 225 -9.91 -10.11 23.09
C GLY A 225 -8.90 -11.07 22.45
N THR A 226 -9.35 -12.02 21.62
CA THR A 226 -8.47 -12.93 20.86
C THR A 226 -7.68 -12.20 19.79
N SER A 227 -8.29 -11.23 19.10
CA SER A 227 -7.62 -10.28 18.21
C SER A 227 -7.56 -8.93 18.89
N VAL A 228 -6.38 -8.33 18.93
CA VAL A 228 -6.16 -6.99 19.49
C VAL A 228 -5.49 -6.14 18.44
N ASP A 229 -6.20 -5.09 18.01
CA ASP A 229 -5.67 -4.08 17.10
C ASP A 229 -4.65 -3.19 17.83
N ILE A 230 -3.49 -2.99 17.20
CA ILE A 230 -2.41 -2.14 17.67
C ILE A 230 -2.31 -0.93 16.75
N ASP A 231 -2.74 0.23 17.25
CA ASP A 231 -2.66 1.50 16.52
C ASP A 231 -1.26 2.14 16.60
N GLY A 232 -0.43 1.72 17.58
CA GLY A 232 0.95 2.15 17.73
C GLY A 232 1.91 1.52 16.71
N ASP A 233 3.20 1.77 16.87
CA ASP A 233 4.24 1.13 16.05
C ASP A 233 4.47 -0.35 16.44
N TYR A 234 5.29 -1.05 15.66
CA TYR A 234 5.63 -2.45 15.91
C TYR A 234 6.33 -2.71 17.26
N THR A 235 6.92 -1.71 17.90
CA THR A 235 7.54 -1.90 19.22
C THR A 235 6.48 -2.11 20.30
N GLU A 236 5.28 -1.54 20.16
CA GLU A 236 4.15 -1.87 21.03
C GLU A 236 3.73 -3.34 20.87
N THR A 237 3.65 -3.83 19.63
CA THR A 237 3.36 -5.24 19.33
C THR A 237 4.40 -6.16 19.95
N LEU A 238 5.69 -5.84 19.81
CA LEU A 238 6.79 -6.58 20.44
C LEU A 238 6.65 -6.64 21.97
N ALA A 239 6.41 -5.50 22.62
CA ALA A 239 6.24 -5.44 24.08
C ALA A 239 5.05 -6.29 24.58
N ARG A 240 3.99 -6.40 23.76
CA ARG A 240 2.83 -7.26 24.07
C ARG A 240 3.15 -8.74 23.93
N ILE A 241 3.94 -9.15 22.95
CA ILE A 241 4.45 -10.53 22.84
C ILE A 241 5.38 -10.85 24.03
N GLU A 242 6.24 -9.92 24.43
CA GLU A 242 7.11 -10.10 25.59
C GLU A 242 6.29 -10.35 26.87
N SER A 243 5.14 -9.68 27.00
CA SER A 243 4.21 -9.78 28.14
C SER A 243 3.27 -10.98 28.06
N ASN A 244 2.94 -11.46 26.87
CA ASN A 244 2.08 -12.63 26.65
C ASN A 244 2.75 -13.59 25.66
N LYS A 245 3.31 -14.69 26.20
CA LYS A 245 4.07 -15.69 25.43
C LYS A 245 3.23 -16.51 24.45
N ASP A 246 1.90 -16.47 24.56
CA ASP A 246 1.00 -17.04 23.56
C ASP A 246 0.72 -16.07 22.39
N GLY A 247 1.26 -14.85 22.46
CA GLY A 247 1.03 -13.78 21.50
C GLY A 247 1.72 -14.00 20.17
N ILE A 248 0.98 -13.78 19.08
CA ILE A 248 1.48 -13.72 17.71
C ILE A 248 1.29 -12.30 17.18
N GLY A 249 2.37 -11.66 16.75
CA GLY A 249 2.33 -10.34 16.12
C GLY A 249 2.40 -10.44 14.61
N VAL A 250 1.79 -9.47 13.94
CA VAL A 250 1.86 -9.30 12.49
C VAL A 250 2.74 -8.09 12.19
N PHE A 251 3.86 -8.32 11.50
CA PHE A 251 4.94 -7.35 11.29
C PHE A 251 5.28 -7.21 9.81
N GLY A 252 5.99 -6.14 9.44
CA GLY A 252 6.78 -6.12 8.22
C GLY A 252 8.05 -6.98 8.38
N LEU A 253 8.56 -7.56 7.28
CA LEU A 253 9.73 -8.44 7.30
C LEU A 253 10.94 -7.77 7.98
N ALA A 254 11.29 -6.55 7.60
CA ALA A 254 12.49 -5.88 8.12
C ALA A 254 12.45 -5.69 9.65
N PHE A 255 11.26 -5.44 10.22
CA PHE A 255 11.12 -5.35 11.67
C PHE A 255 11.43 -6.69 12.35
N TYR A 256 10.96 -7.81 11.78
CA TYR A 256 11.30 -9.13 12.28
C TYR A 256 12.82 -9.40 12.16
N GLU A 257 13.42 -9.12 11.01
CA GLU A 257 14.86 -9.35 10.76
C GLU A 257 15.74 -8.60 11.77
N ASN A 258 15.35 -7.37 12.12
CA ASN A 258 16.01 -6.55 13.13
C ASN A 258 15.77 -6.99 14.59
N ASN A 259 14.87 -7.95 14.83
CA ASN A 259 14.51 -8.44 16.16
C ASN A 259 14.56 -9.98 16.26
N THR A 260 15.40 -10.62 15.45
CA THR A 260 15.58 -12.09 15.41
C THR A 260 16.18 -12.67 16.69
N ASP A 261 16.73 -11.85 17.58
CA ASP A 261 17.17 -12.24 18.93
C ASP A 261 16.00 -12.43 19.91
N LYS A 262 14.81 -11.92 19.57
CA LYS A 262 13.60 -11.95 20.41
C LYS A 262 12.43 -12.67 19.78
N LEU A 263 12.36 -12.70 18.46
CA LEU A 263 11.25 -13.24 17.69
C LEU A 263 11.66 -14.46 16.88
N GLN A 264 10.75 -15.41 16.74
CA GLN A 264 10.78 -16.42 15.67
C GLN A 264 9.64 -16.15 14.69
N VAL A 265 9.79 -16.54 13.43
CA VAL A 265 8.80 -16.29 12.37
C VAL A 265 8.18 -17.59 11.88
N ALA A 266 6.87 -17.57 11.64
CA ALA A 266 6.13 -18.67 11.05
C ALA A 266 6.26 -18.66 9.52
N THR A 267 6.13 -19.84 8.90
CA THR A 267 5.94 -19.93 7.44
C THR A 267 4.50 -19.58 7.08
N MET A 268 4.28 -19.13 5.85
CA MET A 268 2.94 -19.05 5.26
C MET A 268 2.85 -19.98 4.04
N SER A 269 1.90 -20.90 4.06
CA SER A 269 1.70 -21.95 3.05
C SER A 269 2.97 -22.75 2.77
N GLY A 270 3.75 -23.04 3.83
CA GLY A 270 5.02 -23.78 3.74
C GLY A 270 6.22 -22.97 3.26
N VAL A 271 6.06 -21.67 2.96
CA VAL A 271 7.15 -20.79 2.52
C VAL A 271 7.61 -19.92 3.69
N ALA A 272 8.91 -19.94 3.99
CA ALA A 272 9.51 -19.05 4.97
C ALA A 272 9.71 -17.65 4.38
N PRO A 273 9.39 -16.57 5.11
CA PRO A 273 9.58 -15.22 4.61
C PRO A 273 11.07 -14.85 4.59
N SER A 274 11.47 -14.17 3.51
CA SER A 274 12.80 -13.61 3.28
C SER A 274 12.72 -12.61 2.13
N THR A 275 13.70 -11.72 2.00
CA THR A 275 13.82 -10.83 0.84
C THR A 275 13.70 -11.57 -0.49
N GLU A 276 14.36 -12.73 -0.63
CA GLU A 276 14.34 -13.55 -1.84
C GLU A 276 12.94 -14.12 -2.13
N SER A 277 12.30 -14.76 -1.15
CA SER A 277 10.97 -15.36 -1.31
C SER A 277 9.89 -14.30 -1.57
N ILE A 278 10.01 -13.10 -1.00
CA ILE A 278 9.09 -11.98 -1.22
C ILE A 278 9.29 -11.38 -2.61
N ALA A 279 10.53 -11.08 -3.00
CA ALA A 279 10.80 -10.44 -4.28
C ALA A 279 10.48 -11.35 -5.48
N SER A 280 10.69 -12.66 -5.33
CA SER A 280 10.29 -13.68 -6.31
C SER A 280 8.78 -13.92 -6.36
N GLY A 281 8.04 -13.50 -5.33
CA GLY A 281 6.61 -13.75 -5.18
C GLY A 281 6.25 -15.16 -4.69
N GLU A 282 7.23 -15.96 -4.28
CA GLU A 282 7.00 -17.29 -3.68
C GLU A 282 6.31 -17.17 -2.31
N TYR A 283 6.71 -16.19 -1.49
CA TYR A 283 6.07 -15.92 -0.22
C TYR A 283 4.74 -15.16 -0.43
N PRO A 284 3.59 -15.74 -0.02
CA PRO A 284 2.28 -15.30 -0.50
C PRO A 284 1.76 -14.01 0.13
N VAL A 285 2.30 -13.61 1.28
CA VAL A 285 1.86 -12.41 2.02
C VAL A 285 2.77 -11.23 1.69
N SER A 286 2.87 -10.99 0.39
CA SER A 286 3.68 -9.93 -0.17
C SER A 286 2.96 -9.20 -1.29
N ARG A 287 3.44 -8.00 -1.60
CA ARG A 287 3.05 -7.28 -2.80
C ARG A 287 4.13 -6.32 -3.27
N PRO A 288 4.26 -6.12 -4.59
CA PRO A 288 5.07 -5.03 -5.11
C PRO A 288 4.40 -3.69 -4.83
N LEU A 289 5.22 -2.69 -4.53
CA LEU A 289 4.84 -1.31 -4.34
C LEU A 289 5.36 -0.47 -5.49
N TYR A 290 4.56 0.50 -5.92
CA TYR A 290 4.85 1.35 -7.06
C TYR A 290 4.52 2.81 -6.76
N PHE A 291 5.16 3.69 -7.52
CA PHE A 291 4.55 4.95 -7.91
C PHE A 291 4.54 5.09 -9.44
N TYR A 292 3.63 5.91 -9.95
CA TYR A 292 3.51 6.23 -11.37
C TYR A 292 3.71 7.71 -11.56
N VAL A 293 4.60 8.10 -12.47
CA VAL A 293 4.83 9.50 -12.81
C VAL A 293 4.19 9.80 -14.15
N LYS A 294 3.53 10.96 -14.24
CA LYS A 294 3.02 11.45 -15.51
C LYS A 294 4.17 12.05 -16.30
N SER A 295 4.63 11.39 -17.36
CA SER A 295 5.80 11.86 -18.12
C SER A 295 5.57 13.25 -18.72
N ALA A 296 4.32 13.60 -19.03
CA ALA A 296 3.94 14.95 -19.50
C ALA A 296 4.15 16.08 -18.46
N HIS A 297 4.41 15.74 -17.18
CA HIS A 297 4.75 16.69 -16.13
C HIS A 297 6.27 16.83 -15.92
N LEU A 298 7.08 15.95 -16.50
CA LEU A 298 8.53 16.06 -16.47
C LEU A 298 8.97 17.29 -17.28
N GLY A 299 9.79 18.15 -16.66
CA GLY A 299 10.22 19.42 -17.24
C GLY A 299 9.21 20.58 -17.12
N GLU A 300 7.96 20.30 -16.76
CA GLU A 300 6.92 21.32 -16.51
C GLU A 300 6.75 21.59 -15.01
N VAL A 301 6.86 20.54 -14.17
CA VAL A 301 6.76 20.66 -12.71
C VAL A 301 8.17 20.63 -12.10
N PRO A 302 8.61 21.72 -11.45
CA PRO A 302 9.93 21.77 -10.81
C PRO A 302 10.11 20.66 -9.78
N GLY A 303 11.26 19.97 -9.81
CA GLY A 303 11.64 18.95 -8.84
C GLY A 303 11.03 17.57 -9.07
N LEU A 304 10.19 17.36 -10.09
CA LEU A 304 9.52 16.07 -10.30
C LEU A 304 10.50 14.96 -10.72
N GLN A 305 11.44 15.26 -11.61
CA GLN A 305 12.46 14.30 -12.05
C GLN A 305 13.38 13.96 -10.87
N GLU A 306 13.85 14.99 -10.16
CA GLU A 306 14.73 14.85 -9.01
C GLU A 306 14.04 14.07 -7.87
N TYR A 307 12.74 14.29 -7.65
CA TYR A 307 11.97 13.52 -6.68
C TYR A 307 11.88 12.04 -7.07
N ALA A 308 11.62 11.74 -8.34
CA ALA A 308 11.55 10.36 -8.82
C ALA A 308 12.90 9.64 -8.68
N GLU A 309 13.99 10.28 -9.09
CA GLU A 309 15.37 9.77 -8.96
C GLU A 309 15.76 9.58 -7.50
N PHE A 310 15.46 10.57 -6.64
CA PHE A 310 15.78 10.51 -5.22
C PHE A 310 15.02 9.40 -4.50
N PHE A 311 13.75 9.15 -4.86
CA PHE A 311 12.94 8.07 -4.28
C PHE A 311 13.65 6.71 -4.44
N VAL A 312 14.18 6.44 -5.63
CA VAL A 312 14.80 5.14 -5.96
C VAL A 312 16.31 5.12 -5.74
N SER A 313 16.89 6.18 -5.15
CA SER A 313 18.31 6.22 -4.83
C SER A 313 18.68 5.15 -3.79
N ASP A 314 19.94 4.71 -3.81
CA ASP A 314 20.46 3.77 -2.81
C ASP A 314 20.32 4.32 -1.39
N ASP A 315 20.48 5.65 -1.21
CA ASP A 315 20.35 6.33 0.07
C ASP A 315 18.91 6.27 0.64
N MET A 316 17.90 6.10 -0.22
CA MET A 316 16.49 6.04 0.18
C MET A 316 15.92 4.62 0.13
N ALA A 317 15.94 3.99 -1.05
CA ALA A 317 15.31 2.69 -1.33
C ALA A 317 16.27 1.49 -1.21
N GLY A 318 17.57 1.74 -1.03
CA GLY A 318 18.55 0.69 -0.81
C GLY A 318 18.31 -0.11 0.48
N PRO A 319 18.97 -1.27 0.64
CA PRO A 319 18.74 -2.20 1.76
C PRO A 319 19.08 -1.62 3.13
N ASP A 320 19.94 -0.61 3.17
CA ASP A 320 20.35 0.10 4.40
C ASP A 320 19.69 1.49 4.51
N GLY A 321 18.76 1.81 3.60
CA GLY A 321 18.08 3.10 3.54
C GLY A 321 16.91 3.24 4.52
N PRO A 322 16.39 4.46 4.73
CA PRO A 322 15.29 4.73 5.65
C PRO A 322 13.98 4.03 5.24
N LEU A 323 13.80 3.70 3.95
CA LEU A 323 12.63 2.93 3.52
C LEU A 323 12.72 1.47 4.00
N ALA A 324 13.91 0.87 3.94
CA ALA A 324 14.15 -0.46 4.47
C ALA A 324 14.03 -0.47 6.01
N GLU A 325 14.57 0.55 6.69
CA GLU A 325 14.40 0.73 8.14
C GLU A 325 12.92 0.80 8.55
N TYR A 326 12.09 1.47 7.76
CA TYR A 326 10.65 1.53 8.01
C TYR A 326 9.92 0.20 7.74
N GLY A 327 10.42 -0.65 6.84
CA GLY A 327 9.79 -1.94 6.53
C GLY A 327 9.81 -2.38 5.07
N LEU A 328 10.34 -1.57 4.15
CA LEU A 328 10.39 -1.89 2.73
C LEU A 328 11.41 -3.01 2.48
N VAL A 329 11.00 -4.02 1.73
CA VAL A 329 11.95 -4.98 1.15
C VAL A 329 12.43 -4.37 -0.17
N SER A 330 13.69 -3.94 -0.22
CA SER A 330 14.29 -3.29 -1.40
C SER A 330 14.12 -4.12 -2.66
N ASP A 331 13.90 -3.46 -3.79
CA ASP A 331 13.80 -4.11 -5.08
C ASP A 331 15.16 -4.75 -5.46
N PRO A 332 15.25 -6.08 -5.69
CA PRO A 332 16.49 -6.67 -6.18
C PRO A 332 16.89 -6.15 -7.57
N GLU A 333 15.97 -5.53 -8.30
CA GLU A 333 16.21 -4.88 -9.59
C GLU A 333 16.30 -3.36 -9.47
N LEU A 334 16.60 -2.81 -8.28
CA LEU A 334 16.65 -1.36 -8.04
C LEU A 334 17.54 -0.62 -9.05
N GLU A 335 18.70 -1.18 -9.42
CA GLU A 335 19.61 -0.60 -10.43
C GLU A 335 18.93 -0.42 -11.80
N GLN A 336 18.08 -1.38 -12.20
CA GLN A 336 17.32 -1.28 -13.45
C GLN A 336 16.25 -0.20 -13.35
N THR A 337 15.59 -0.12 -12.20
CA THR A 337 14.60 0.93 -11.91
C THR A 337 15.24 2.32 -11.93
N GLN A 338 16.41 2.50 -11.31
CA GLN A 338 17.18 3.74 -11.33
C GLN A 338 17.48 4.17 -12.78
N ALA A 339 18.03 3.26 -13.60
CA ALA A 339 18.35 3.55 -15.00
C ALA A 339 17.12 3.94 -15.84
N ALA A 340 15.95 3.35 -15.56
CA ALA A 340 14.72 3.72 -16.25
C ALA A 340 14.19 5.09 -15.85
N VAL A 341 14.27 5.43 -14.55
CA VAL A 341 13.87 6.74 -14.02
C VAL A 341 14.78 7.85 -14.56
N GLU A 342 16.10 7.66 -14.54
CA GLU A 342 17.07 8.60 -15.12
C GLU A 342 16.84 8.82 -16.62
N GLY A 343 16.45 7.76 -17.33
CA GLY A 343 16.14 7.81 -18.76
C GLY A 343 14.80 8.48 -19.09
N GLY A 344 13.97 8.78 -18.09
CA GLY A 344 12.59 9.27 -18.26
C GLY A 344 11.69 8.28 -19.01
N ASN A 345 12.04 6.98 -18.98
CA ASN A 345 11.36 5.96 -19.77
C ASN A 345 10.26 5.27 -18.95
N ALA A 346 9.13 5.00 -19.60
CA ALA A 346 8.16 4.04 -19.09
C ALA A 346 8.75 2.62 -19.14
N MET A 347 8.79 1.93 -17.99
CA MET A 347 8.99 0.47 -17.91
C MET A 347 7.67 -0.29 -18.02
#